data_AF-A0A8H7FBW2-F1
#
_entry.id   AF-A0A8H7FBW2-F1
#
_cell.length_a   1.000
_cell.length_b   1.000
_cell.length_c   1.000
_cell.angle_alpha   90.00
_cell.angle_beta   90.00
_cell.angle_gamma   90.00
#
_symmetry.space_group_name_H-M   'P 1'
#
loop_
_entity.id
_entity.type
_entity.pdbx_description
1 polymer ?
#
loop_
_entity_poly.entity_id
_entity_poly.type
_entity_poly.pdbx_seq_one_letter_code
_entity_poly.pdbx_strand_id
1 'polypeptide(L)'
;MHELGIALEPDDRQLEVIFRQMIQMSLWGNAADLSFLTRVSISDIQRQLAVSKEAQAAKHEFILKDDQDAAWNHLKSIENGRVDIVLDNSGFEASMLALSLLRLSLIASTSLGLCLEFLPPVILSYGSPKMIPWFISDATPFDFKRFYSLLNQEFFESVDIGDSPDCWEHLSVMVERWKGYVEKGVFKLSVPDGSPLGGDTRGRADFWTSPYPYWDMKNLAPPLYENLRSSDLVIFKGDLNYRKLTSDIKWPPWTPFAESLRALAGSFPILSLRTNKSYVVVGVDRTVAGELDARTGDTWRFSGRQVK
;
A
#
# COMPACT_ATOMS: atom_id res chain seq x y z
N MET A 1 11.28 19.53 6.31
CA MET A 1 9.87 19.86 6.02
C MET A 1 9.83 21.02 5.02
N HIS A 2 10.20 20.79 3.77
CA HIS A 2 10.29 21.85 2.75
C HIS A 2 9.49 21.53 1.48
N GLU A 3 8.65 20.49 1.51
CA GLU A 3 8.06 19.91 0.29
C GLU A 3 6.60 20.31 0.01
N LEU A 4 5.98 21.10 0.88
CA LEU A 4 4.59 21.52 0.67
C LEU A 4 4.36 23.01 0.97
N GLY A 5 5.41 23.80 1.24
CA GLY A 5 5.23 25.16 1.79
C GLY A 5 4.57 25.15 3.18
N ILE A 6 4.71 24.04 3.91
CA ILE A 6 4.16 23.87 5.25
C ILE A 6 5.05 24.65 6.23
N ALA A 7 4.63 25.88 6.54
CA ALA A 7 5.16 26.67 7.65
C ALA A 7 4.53 26.30 9.01
N LEU A 8 3.56 25.36 9.04
CA LEU A 8 2.79 24.97 10.23
C LEU A 8 2.59 23.46 10.26
N GLU A 9 2.95 22.77 11.35
CA GLU A 9 2.70 21.33 11.46
C GLU A 9 1.23 20.98 11.19
N PRO A 10 0.94 20.00 10.31
CA PRO A 10 -0.43 19.69 9.92
C PRO A 10 -1.21 19.11 11.11
N ASP A 11 -2.46 19.54 11.27
CA ASP A 11 -3.35 19.00 12.32
C ASP A 11 -3.88 17.59 11.97
N ASP A 12 -4.47 16.91 12.95
CA ASP A 12 -5.02 15.54 12.80
C ASP A 12 -5.99 15.40 11.64
N ARG A 13 -6.79 16.44 11.34
CA ARG A 13 -7.77 16.41 10.25
C ARG A 13 -7.09 16.50 8.90
N GLN A 14 -6.05 17.35 8.79
CA GLN A 14 -5.23 17.44 7.59
C GLN A 14 -4.53 16.10 7.33
N LEU A 15 -3.97 15.47 8.36
CA LEU A 15 -3.31 14.17 8.23
C LEU A 15 -4.28 13.07 7.80
N GLU A 16 -5.51 13.07 8.32
CA GLU A 16 -6.56 12.14 7.90
C GLU A 16 -6.92 12.30 6.42
N VAL A 17 -7.07 13.53 5.93
CA VAL A 17 -7.35 13.79 4.51
C VAL A 17 -6.21 13.29 3.63
N ILE A 18 -4.96 13.56 4.01
CA ILE A 18 -3.81 13.11 3.23
C ILE A 18 -3.72 11.58 3.27
N PHE A 19 -3.96 10.94 4.41
CA PHE A 19 -4.04 9.48 4.53
C PHE A 19 -5.06 8.88 3.56
N ARG A 20 -6.29 9.41 3.52
CA ARG A 20 -7.36 8.95 2.61
C ARG A 20 -6.99 9.12 1.14
N GLN A 21 -6.35 10.22 0.78
CA GLN A 21 -5.89 10.41 -0.59
C GLN A 21 -4.82 9.38 -0.96
N MET A 22 -3.82 9.20 -0.09
CA MET A 22 -2.72 8.30 -0.38
C MET A 22 -3.14 6.82 -0.37
N ILE A 23 -4.11 6.42 0.45
CA ILE A 23 -4.55 5.01 0.50
C ILE A 23 -5.35 4.65 -0.73
N GLN A 24 -6.15 5.60 -1.25
CA GLN A 24 -6.86 5.44 -2.50
C GLN A 24 -5.91 5.47 -3.70
N MET A 25 -4.98 6.41 -3.75
CA MET A 25 -3.96 6.39 -4.79
C MET A 25 -3.15 5.06 -4.75
N SER A 26 -2.95 4.46 -3.57
CA SER A 26 -2.21 3.20 -3.40
C SER A 26 -3.05 1.99 -3.82
N LEU A 27 -4.36 2.05 -3.60
CA LEU A 27 -5.34 1.09 -4.07
C LEU A 27 -5.39 1.06 -5.60
N TRP A 28 -5.47 2.24 -6.24
CA TRP A 28 -5.61 2.33 -7.68
C TRP A 28 -4.29 2.16 -8.44
N GLY A 29 -3.15 2.53 -7.82
CA GLY A 29 -1.83 2.45 -8.45
C GLY A 29 -1.86 3.12 -9.82
N ASN A 30 -1.36 2.43 -10.85
CA ASN A 30 -1.33 2.91 -12.24
C ASN A 30 -2.71 3.10 -12.91
N ALA A 31 -3.79 2.72 -12.22
CA ALA A 31 -5.15 3.04 -12.64
C ALA A 31 -5.70 4.27 -11.91
N ALA A 32 -4.88 4.98 -11.11
CA ALA A 32 -5.25 6.23 -10.47
C ALA A 32 -5.50 7.30 -11.55
N ASP A 33 -6.63 7.98 -11.44
CA ASP A 33 -6.93 9.14 -12.28
C ASP A 33 -5.92 10.27 -11.97
N LEU A 34 -5.36 10.90 -13.01
CA LEU A 34 -4.49 12.09 -12.93
C LEU A 34 -5.11 13.22 -12.09
N SER A 35 -6.44 13.26 -11.96
CA SER A 35 -7.14 14.16 -11.05
C SER A 35 -6.80 13.97 -9.55
N PHE A 36 -6.24 12.81 -9.16
CA PHE A 36 -5.67 12.59 -7.82
C PHE A 36 -4.29 13.23 -7.66
N LEU A 37 -3.45 13.15 -8.68
CA LEU A 37 -2.06 13.65 -8.67
C LEU A 37 -2.00 15.19 -8.73
N THR A 38 -3.01 15.82 -9.31
CA THR A 38 -3.07 17.27 -9.53
C THR A 38 -3.63 18.06 -8.33
N ARG A 39 -4.07 17.41 -7.25
CA ARG A 39 -4.76 18.04 -6.09
C ARG A 39 -4.00 17.93 -4.77
N VAL A 40 -2.67 17.90 -4.82
CA VAL A 40 -1.82 17.65 -3.64
C VAL A 40 -1.33 18.96 -2.98
N SER A 41 -1.74 20.14 -3.50
CA SER A 41 -1.35 21.42 -2.90
C SER A 41 -2.10 21.71 -1.58
N ILE A 42 -1.52 22.49 -0.66
CA ILE A 42 -2.18 22.90 0.59
C ILE A 42 -3.50 23.61 0.31
N SER A 43 -3.55 24.46 -0.71
CA SER A 43 -4.77 25.18 -1.10
C SER A 43 -5.85 24.22 -1.61
N ASP A 44 -5.47 23.13 -2.28
CA ASP A 44 -6.40 22.06 -2.67
C ASP A 44 -6.85 21.23 -1.47
N ILE A 45 -5.98 20.94 -0.50
CA ILE A 45 -6.34 20.26 0.76
C ILE A 45 -7.31 21.15 1.56
N GLN A 46 -7.03 22.44 1.69
CA GLN A 46 -7.93 23.41 2.34
C GLN A 46 -9.26 23.56 1.60
N ARG A 47 -9.22 23.58 0.26
CA ARG A 47 -10.44 23.57 -0.57
C ARG A 47 -11.21 22.27 -0.38
N GLN A 48 -10.56 21.11 -0.26
CA GLN A 48 -11.24 19.84 0.00
C GLN A 48 -11.81 19.75 1.43
N LEU A 49 -11.18 20.41 2.40
CA LEU A 49 -11.75 20.57 3.75
C LEU A 49 -12.94 21.54 3.76
N ALA A 50 -12.97 22.51 2.83
CA ALA A 50 -14.06 23.50 2.69
C ALA A 50 -15.20 23.02 1.77
N VAL A 51 -14.91 22.15 0.80
CA VAL A 51 -15.88 21.49 -0.07
C VAL A 51 -16.52 20.36 0.74
N SER A 52 -17.83 20.48 0.94
CA SER A 52 -18.64 19.54 1.69
C SER A 52 -18.58 18.10 1.14
N LYS A 53 -19.05 17.15 1.96
CA LYS A 53 -18.98 15.69 1.80
C LYS A 53 -19.31 15.16 0.39
N GLU A 54 -20.04 15.90 -0.44
CA GLU A 54 -20.54 15.45 -1.74
C GLU A 54 -19.44 15.19 -2.79
N ALA A 55 -18.34 15.96 -2.81
CA ALA A 55 -17.25 15.74 -3.78
C ALA A 55 -16.34 14.56 -3.40
N GLN A 56 -16.23 14.25 -2.10
CA GLN A 56 -15.57 13.03 -1.62
C GLN A 56 -16.49 11.81 -1.81
N ALA A 57 -17.81 11.97 -1.68
CA ALA A 57 -18.80 10.91 -1.86
C ALA A 57 -18.82 10.34 -3.29
N ALA A 58 -18.66 11.17 -4.32
CA ALA A 58 -18.63 10.72 -5.72
C ALA A 58 -17.45 9.77 -6.04
N LYS A 59 -16.41 9.73 -5.19
CA LYS A 59 -15.25 8.83 -5.33
C LYS A 59 -15.38 7.52 -4.53
N HIS A 60 -16.31 7.46 -3.56
CA HIS A 60 -16.63 6.25 -2.79
C HIS A 60 -17.45 5.24 -3.61
N GLU A 61 -18.03 5.67 -4.74
CA GLU A 61 -18.94 4.84 -5.56
C GLU A 61 -18.27 3.58 -6.15
N PHE A 62 -16.93 3.53 -6.17
CA PHE A 62 -16.16 2.43 -6.76
C PHE A 62 -15.47 1.50 -5.77
N ILE A 63 -15.54 1.81 -4.47
CA ILE A 63 -14.97 0.97 -3.42
C ILE A 63 -16.10 0.15 -2.80
N LEU A 64 -16.17 -1.13 -3.16
CA LEU A 64 -17.25 -2.02 -2.71
C LEU A 64 -17.23 -2.33 -1.21
N LYS A 65 -16.03 -2.25 -0.62
CA LYS A 65 -15.80 -2.46 0.82
C LYS A 65 -14.70 -1.50 1.25
N ASP A 66 -15.07 -0.50 2.03
CA ASP A 66 -14.17 0.54 2.50
C ASP A 66 -13.99 0.46 4.02
N ASP A 67 -12.76 0.18 4.46
CA ASP A 67 -12.36 0.11 5.86
C ASP A 67 -11.32 1.20 6.21
N GLN A 68 -11.24 2.28 5.42
CA GLN A 68 -10.29 3.40 5.64
C GLN A 68 -10.39 4.01 7.05
N ASP A 69 -11.59 4.16 7.60
CA ASP A 69 -11.78 4.72 8.95
C ASP A 69 -11.17 3.81 10.02
N ALA A 70 -11.38 2.50 9.89
CA ALA A 70 -10.82 1.50 10.79
C ALA A 70 -9.29 1.48 10.67
N ALA A 71 -8.77 1.52 9.44
CA ALA A 71 -7.34 1.57 9.18
C ALA A 71 -6.70 2.85 9.76
N TRP A 72 -7.32 4.01 9.59
CA TRP A 72 -6.85 5.28 10.12
C TRP A 72 -6.80 5.27 11.66
N ASN A 73 -7.88 4.84 12.30
CA ASN A 73 -7.96 4.79 13.75
C ASN A 73 -6.97 3.78 14.35
N HIS A 74 -6.78 2.62 13.71
CA HIS A 74 -5.78 1.64 14.11
C HIS A 74 -4.36 2.18 13.96
N LEU A 75 -4.05 2.83 12.84
CA LEU A 75 -2.73 3.42 12.59
C LEU A 75 -2.38 4.52 13.62
N LYS A 76 -3.36 5.34 14.03
CA LYS A 76 -3.17 6.35 15.09
C LYS A 76 -2.91 5.75 16.47
N SER A 77 -3.35 4.52 16.72
CA SER A 77 -3.11 3.88 18.02
C SER A 77 -1.76 3.15 18.10
N ILE A 78 -1.00 3.11 17.01
CA ILE A 78 0.32 2.47 16.98
C ILE A 78 1.39 3.46 17.44
N GLU A 79 1.93 3.23 18.63
CA GLU A 79 3.10 3.97 19.16
C GLU A 79 4.37 3.15 18.98
N ASN A 80 5.36 3.66 18.22
CA ASN A 80 6.63 2.97 17.95
C ASN A 80 6.49 1.53 17.41
N GLY A 81 5.46 1.27 16.60
CA GLY A 81 5.16 -0.08 16.10
C GLY A 81 5.83 -0.44 14.77
N ARG A 82 5.41 -1.55 14.18
CA ARG A 82 5.90 -2.11 12.92
C ARG A 82 4.74 -2.31 11.95
N VAL A 83 4.88 -1.78 10.75
CA VAL A 83 3.94 -2.04 9.64
C VAL A 83 4.67 -2.77 8.53
N ASP A 84 4.10 -3.87 8.07
CA ASP A 84 4.62 -4.64 6.93
C ASP A 84 3.74 -4.42 5.71
N ILE A 85 4.38 -4.39 4.55
CA ILE A 85 3.69 -4.25 3.27
C ILE A 85 4.10 -5.40 2.37
N VAL A 86 3.13 -6.24 1.99
CA VAL A 86 3.31 -7.32 1.03
C VAL A 86 2.99 -6.78 -0.35
N LEU A 87 4.02 -6.66 -1.18
CA LEU A 87 3.95 -6.00 -2.48
C LEU A 87 3.29 -6.88 -3.56
N ASP A 88 2.69 -6.17 -4.52
CA ASP A 88 2.20 -6.70 -5.80
C ASP A 88 3.20 -6.26 -6.87
N ASN A 89 2.82 -5.29 -7.71
CA ASN A 89 3.66 -4.77 -8.78
C ASN A 89 4.84 -3.90 -8.33
N SER A 90 5.92 -3.95 -9.10
CA SER A 90 7.01 -2.97 -9.13
C SER A 90 6.55 -1.64 -9.75
N GLY A 91 7.40 -0.62 -9.70
CA GLY A 91 7.11 0.72 -10.21
C GLY A 91 6.69 1.73 -9.14
N PHE A 92 6.60 2.99 -9.56
CA PHE A 92 6.49 4.17 -8.70
C PHE A 92 5.18 4.25 -7.91
N GLU A 93 4.04 3.86 -8.48
CA GLU A 93 2.73 4.24 -7.94
C GLU A 93 2.24 3.40 -6.75
N ALA A 94 2.38 2.07 -6.78
CA ALA A 94 1.75 1.21 -5.77
C ALA A 94 2.62 0.92 -4.54
N SER A 95 3.93 0.81 -4.74
CA SER A 95 4.91 0.52 -3.69
C SER A 95 5.33 1.80 -2.96
N MET A 96 5.48 2.91 -3.70
CA MET A 96 6.05 4.10 -3.07
C MET A 96 5.03 4.90 -2.27
N LEU A 97 3.80 4.90 -2.74
CA LEU A 97 2.71 5.55 -2.04
C LEU A 97 2.28 4.82 -0.77
N ALA A 98 2.44 3.49 -0.72
CA ALA A 98 2.23 2.70 0.48
C ALA A 98 3.25 3.04 1.59
N LEU A 99 4.46 3.48 1.19
CA LEU A 99 5.49 3.96 2.11
C LEU A 99 5.25 5.43 2.51
N SER A 100 4.74 6.26 1.60
CA SER A 100 4.29 7.63 1.91
C SER A 100 3.13 7.66 2.90
N LEU A 101 2.19 6.69 2.79
CA LEU A 101 1.08 6.48 3.73
C LEU A 101 1.55 6.30 5.17
N LEU A 102 2.59 5.49 5.37
CA LEU A 102 3.05 5.19 6.71
C LEU A 102 3.70 6.40 7.38
N ARG A 103 4.34 7.27 6.60
CA ARG A 103 4.92 8.50 7.15
C ARG A 103 3.84 9.43 7.72
N LEU A 104 2.66 9.51 7.11
CA LEU A 104 1.57 10.37 7.59
C LEU A 104 0.95 9.89 8.89
N SER A 105 0.77 8.57 9.06
CA SER A 105 0.27 8.01 10.32
C SER A 105 1.23 8.21 11.50
N LEU A 106 2.54 8.27 11.22
CA LEU A 106 3.57 8.49 12.23
C LEU A 106 3.68 9.95 12.68
N ILE A 107 3.27 10.89 11.83
CA ILE A 107 3.14 12.31 12.21
C ILE A 107 1.88 12.52 13.06
N ALA A 108 0.79 11.79 12.78
CA ALA A 108 -0.49 11.92 13.51
C ALA A 108 -0.48 11.33 14.92
N SER A 109 0.44 10.40 15.20
CA SER A 109 0.55 9.75 16.51
C SER A 109 1.39 10.56 17.51
N THR A 110 2.04 11.66 17.07
CA THR A 110 2.83 12.54 17.93
C THR A 110 2.11 13.85 18.18
N SER A 111 1.38 13.93 19.31
CA SER A 111 0.79 15.18 19.83
C SER A 111 1.82 16.15 20.45
N LEU A 112 3.09 16.00 20.12
CA LEU A 112 4.15 16.93 20.52
C LEU A 112 5.04 17.18 19.31
N GLY A 113 5.04 18.43 18.84
CA GLY A 113 6.02 18.95 17.91
C GLY A 113 7.42 18.65 18.41
N LEU A 114 8.04 17.65 17.79
CA LEU A 114 9.42 17.27 18.04
C LEU A 114 10.01 16.84 16.70
N CYS A 115 11.11 17.52 16.36
CA CYS A 115 12.02 17.23 15.26
C CYS A 115 11.91 15.79 14.72
N LEU A 116 11.53 15.71 13.44
CA LEU A 116 11.48 14.53 12.56
C LEU A 116 12.86 13.82 12.37
N GLU A 117 13.78 13.93 13.32
CA GLU A 117 15.10 13.31 13.29
C GLU A 117 15.25 12.16 14.30
N PHE A 118 14.34 11.98 15.27
CA PHE A 118 14.58 11.05 16.38
C PHE A 118 13.36 10.24 16.85
N LEU A 119 12.47 9.81 15.95
CA LEU A 119 11.57 8.68 16.29
C LEU A 119 12.28 7.36 15.98
N PRO A 120 12.40 6.43 16.96
CA PRO A 120 12.94 5.09 16.72
C PRO A 120 12.06 4.37 15.69
N PRO A 121 12.65 3.50 14.86
CA PRO A 121 12.09 3.17 13.56
C PRO A 121 10.81 2.37 13.74
N VAL A 122 9.72 2.88 13.17
CA VAL A 122 8.74 1.97 12.62
C VAL A 122 9.43 1.20 11.53
N ILE A 123 9.77 -0.05 11.84
CA ILE A 123 10.47 -0.92 10.91
C ILE A 123 9.46 -1.27 9.84
N LEU A 124 9.55 -0.59 8.70
CA LEU A 124 8.91 -1.04 7.47
C LEU A 124 9.65 -2.26 6.98
N SER A 125 9.24 -3.43 7.44
CA SER A 125 9.69 -4.67 6.82
C SER A 125 8.95 -4.82 5.50
N TYR A 126 9.66 -4.67 4.38
CA TYR A 126 9.09 -5.00 3.07
C TYR A 126 8.82 -6.48 3.09
N GLY A 127 7.54 -6.86 3.10
CA GLY A 127 7.05 -8.21 2.98
C GLY A 127 7.36 -8.75 1.59
N SER A 128 8.62 -9.11 1.44
CA SER A 128 9.23 -10.01 0.48
C SER A 128 8.96 -9.73 -0.98
N PRO A 129 9.89 -8.99 -1.62
CA PRO A 129 10.01 -9.11 -3.06
C PRO A 129 10.00 -10.58 -3.51
N LYS A 130 9.36 -10.83 -4.64
CA LYS A 130 9.37 -12.16 -5.25
C LYS A 130 10.81 -12.46 -5.65
N MET A 131 11.33 -13.59 -5.16
CA MET A 131 12.73 -13.96 -5.35
C MET A 131 13.00 -14.53 -6.74
N ILE A 132 11.99 -14.61 -7.58
CA ILE A 132 12.06 -14.95 -9.00
C ILE A 132 11.13 -13.99 -9.76
N PRO A 133 11.32 -13.80 -11.07
CA PRO A 133 10.30 -13.15 -11.90
C PRO A 133 8.95 -13.84 -11.69
N TRP A 134 7.95 -13.07 -11.30
CA TRP A 134 6.68 -13.59 -10.85
C TRP A 134 5.56 -12.69 -11.35
N PHE A 135 4.51 -13.28 -11.93
CA PHE A 135 3.35 -12.54 -12.46
C PHE A 135 3.69 -11.28 -13.28
N ILE A 136 4.78 -11.35 -14.07
CA ILE A 136 5.30 -10.30 -14.97
C ILE A 136 5.87 -9.10 -14.20
N SER A 137 5.02 -8.39 -13.46
CA SER A 137 5.36 -7.10 -12.86
C SER A 137 5.58 -7.14 -11.36
N ASP A 138 5.51 -8.30 -10.68
CA ASP A 138 5.69 -8.32 -9.23
C ASP A 138 7.07 -7.79 -8.82
N ALA A 139 7.10 -7.01 -7.75
CA ALA A 139 8.31 -6.40 -7.23
C ALA A 139 9.33 -7.43 -6.75
N THR A 140 10.57 -7.26 -7.19
CA THR A 140 11.76 -8.03 -6.80
C THR A 140 12.73 -7.17 -5.97
N PRO A 141 13.77 -7.73 -5.32
CA PRO A 141 14.73 -6.92 -4.58
C PRO A 141 15.49 -5.96 -5.50
N PHE A 142 15.65 -6.33 -6.77
CA PHE A 142 16.31 -5.52 -7.79
C PHE A 142 15.51 -4.26 -8.15
N ASP A 143 14.18 -4.36 -8.19
CA ASP A 143 13.31 -3.20 -8.49
C ASP A 143 13.42 -2.13 -7.41
N PHE A 144 13.60 -2.55 -6.15
CA PHE A 144 13.85 -1.62 -5.05
C PHE A 144 15.19 -0.90 -5.20
N LYS A 145 16.26 -1.60 -5.62
CA LYS A 145 17.56 -0.96 -5.85
C LYS A 145 17.54 -0.01 -7.05
N ARG A 146 16.77 -0.34 -8.09
CA ARG A 146 16.59 0.48 -9.29
C ARG A 146 15.91 1.82 -8.99
N PHE A 147 15.20 1.94 -7.86
CA PHE A 147 14.67 3.22 -7.39
C PHE A 147 15.77 4.29 -7.24
N TYR A 148 16.95 3.93 -6.76
CA TYR A 148 18.05 4.90 -6.64
C TYR A 148 18.60 5.36 -7.99
N SER A 149 18.36 4.59 -9.06
CA SER A 149 18.71 4.98 -10.42
C SER A 149 17.84 6.13 -10.95
N LEU A 150 16.73 6.47 -10.29
CA LEU A 150 15.93 7.66 -10.61
C LEU A 150 16.67 8.98 -10.38
N LEU A 151 17.79 8.96 -9.64
CA LEU A 151 18.69 10.12 -9.53
C LEU A 151 19.59 10.31 -10.76
N ASN A 152 19.62 9.34 -11.69
CA ASN A 152 20.34 9.49 -12.94
C ASN A 152 19.42 10.09 -14.01
N GLN A 153 19.72 11.31 -14.49
CA GLN A 153 18.96 11.94 -15.58
C GLN A 153 18.98 11.10 -16.86
N GLU A 154 20.07 10.35 -17.09
CA GLU A 154 20.21 9.44 -18.25
C GLU A 154 19.14 8.35 -18.25
N PHE A 155 18.59 8.00 -17.07
CA PHE A 155 17.46 7.06 -16.96
C PHE A 155 16.22 7.53 -17.71
N PHE A 156 16.06 8.85 -17.89
CA PHE A 156 14.91 9.49 -18.51
C PHE A 156 15.18 9.99 -19.93
N GLU A 157 16.31 9.65 -20.56
CA GLU A 157 16.67 10.12 -21.92
C GLU A 157 15.58 9.86 -22.98
N SER A 158 14.70 8.88 -22.77
CA SER A 158 13.58 8.55 -23.65
C SER A 158 12.23 9.16 -23.23
N VAL A 159 12.19 9.99 -22.19
CA VAL A 159 10.96 10.54 -21.60
C VAL A 159 11.05 12.05 -21.56
N ASP A 160 10.13 12.72 -22.25
CA ASP A 160 9.94 14.17 -22.14
C ASP A 160 9.34 14.50 -20.77
N ILE A 161 10.20 14.55 -19.76
CA ILE A 161 9.90 15.13 -18.44
C ILE A 161 9.88 16.64 -18.67
N GLY A 162 8.74 17.17 -19.11
CA GLY A 162 8.61 18.56 -19.53
C GLY A 162 9.37 19.53 -18.60
N ASP A 163 9.98 20.54 -19.21
CA ASP A 163 11.04 21.44 -18.70
C ASP A 163 10.70 22.28 -17.44
N SER A 164 9.97 21.76 -16.46
CA SER A 164 9.83 22.40 -15.15
C SER A 164 11.06 22.05 -14.28
N PRO A 165 11.93 23.02 -13.95
CA PRO A 165 13.09 22.79 -13.09
C PRO A 165 12.73 22.17 -11.73
N ASP A 166 11.51 22.44 -11.26
CA ASP A 166 11.00 22.00 -9.96
C ASP A 166 10.80 20.47 -9.90
N CYS A 167 10.47 19.82 -11.02
CA CYS A 167 10.16 18.39 -11.04
C CYS A 167 11.38 17.53 -10.69
N TRP A 168 12.56 17.88 -11.23
CA TRP A 168 13.79 17.16 -10.96
C TRP A 168 14.24 17.36 -9.51
N GLU A 169 14.12 18.57 -8.98
CA GLU A 169 14.44 18.87 -7.59
C GLU A 169 13.53 18.09 -6.64
N HIS A 170 12.21 18.09 -6.86
CA HIS A 170 11.26 17.31 -6.06
C HIS A 170 11.54 15.80 -6.11
N LEU A 171 11.84 15.26 -7.30
CA LEU A 171 12.21 13.84 -7.45
C LEU A 171 13.49 13.53 -6.66
N SER A 172 14.51 14.37 -6.79
CA SER A 172 15.81 14.19 -6.12
C SER A 172 15.67 14.20 -4.60
N VAL A 173 14.98 15.19 -4.04
CA VAL A 173 14.74 15.30 -2.60
C VAL A 173 13.96 14.08 -2.08
N MET A 174 12.97 13.60 -2.83
CA MET A 174 12.22 12.41 -2.45
C MET A 174 13.13 11.17 -2.42
N VAL A 175 13.89 10.90 -3.49
CA VAL A 175 14.74 9.70 -3.59
C VAL A 175 15.85 9.71 -2.54
N GLU A 176 16.51 10.85 -2.30
CA GLU A 176 17.55 10.99 -1.28
C GLU A 176 17.01 10.74 0.13
N ARG A 177 15.82 11.27 0.44
CA ARG A 177 15.20 11.04 1.74
C ARG A 177 14.93 9.55 1.99
N TRP A 178 14.44 8.88 0.97
CA TRP A 178 14.09 7.46 1.03
C TRP A 178 15.32 6.58 1.23
N LYS A 179 16.42 6.92 0.54
CA LYS A 179 17.72 6.34 0.79
C LYS A 179 18.12 6.50 2.26
N GLY A 180 17.95 7.71 2.81
CA GLY A 180 18.17 7.99 4.23
C GLY A 180 17.30 7.14 5.18
N TYR A 181 16.06 6.82 4.81
CA TYR A 181 15.20 5.93 5.60
C TYR A 181 15.69 4.48 5.61
N VAL A 182 16.24 4.01 4.50
CA VAL A 182 16.85 2.67 4.42
C VAL A 182 18.13 2.62 5.26
N GLU A 183 18.99 3.63 5.14
CA GLU A 183 20.24 3.73 5.91
C GLU A 183 20.00 3.80 7.43
N LYS A 184 18.96 4.53 7.85
CA LYS A 184 18.53 4.62 9.26
C LYS A 184 17.77 3.39 9.75
N GLY A 185 17.45 2.43 8.86
CA GLY A 185 16.67 1.24 9.19
C GLY A 185 15.20 1.52 9.50
N VAL A 186 14.68 2.68 9.09
CA VAL A 186 13.23 2.96 9.08
C VAL A 186 12.58 2.08 8.02
N PHE A 187 13.19 2.00 6.83
CA PHE A 187 12.77 1.10 5.75
C PHE A 187 13.72 -0.10 5.71
N LYS A 188 13.20 -1.34 5.72
CA LYS A 188 14.00 -2.57 5.76
C LYS A 188 13.43 -3.66 4.87
N LEU A 189 14.15 -4.10 3.84
CA LEU A 189 13.72 -5.27 3.07
C LEU A 189 13.71 -6.54 3.96
N SER A 190 12.71 -7.41 3.83
CA SER A 190 12.69 -8.71 4.53
C SER A 190 13.85 -9.63 4.13
N VAL A 191 14.44 -9.39 2.96
CA VAL A 191 15.68 -10.00 2.48
C VAL A 191 16.79 -8.95 2.43
N PRO A 192 18.07 -9.32 2.65
CA PRO A 192 19.19 -8.39 2.54
C PRO A 192 19.22 -7.66 1.19
N ASP A 193 19.70 -6.41 1.19
CA ASP A 193 19.94 -5.68 -0.05
C ASP A 193 20.94 -6.45 -0.93
N GLY A 194 20.68 -6.47 -2.24
CA GLY A 194 21.47 -7.22 -3.22
C GLY A 194 21.31 -8.74 -3.18
N SER A 195 20.32 -9.28 -2.44
CA SER A 195 20.02 -10.72 -2.49
C SER A 195 19.76 -11.16 -3.93
N PRO A 196 20.47 -12.18 -4.45
CA PRO A 196 20.28 -12.64 -5.82
C PRO A 196 18.89 -13.28 -5.98
N LEU A 197 18.28 -13.11 -7.15
CA LEU A 197 17.08 -13.86 -7.50
C LEU A 197 17.40 -15.37 -7.46
N GLY A 198 16.49 -16.15 -6.89
CA GLY A 198 16.64 -17.58 -6.64
C GLY A 198 17.61 -17.91 -5.50
N GLY A 199 18.15 -16.91 -4.81
CA GLY A 199 19.03 -17.11 -3.65
C GLY A 199 18.30 -17.63 -2.41
N ASP A 200 19.05 -18.21 -1.48
CA ASP A 200 18.52 -18.67 -0.20
C ASP A 200 18.02 -17.48 0.65
N THR A 201 16.72 -17.48 0.95
CA THR A 201 16.09 -16.42 1.75
C THR A 201 16.05 -16.73 3.24
N ARG A 202 16.48 -17.94 3.63
CA ARG A 202 16.33 -18.52 4.96
C ARG A 202 14.88 -18.58 5.41
N GLY A 203 13.97 -18.92 4.50
CA GLY A 203 12.54 -19.05 4.77
C GLY A 203 11.80 -17.73 4.97
N ARG A 204 12.42 -16.60 4.61
CA ARG A 204 11.83 -15.26 4.78
C ARG A 204 11.01 -14.80 3.57
N ALA A 205 11.26 -15.34 2.37
CA ALA A 205 10.58 -14.88 1.16
C ALA A 205 10.09 -16.00 0.23
N ASP A 206 10.48 -17.26 0.44
CA ASP A 206 10.15 -18.35 -0.48
C ASP A 206 8.64 -18.62 -0.60
N PHE A 207 7.91 -18.38 0.49
CA PHE A 207 6.48 -18.64 0.59
C PHE A 207 5.64 -17.80 -0.37
N TRP A 208 6.07 -16.59 -0.70
CA TRP A 208 5.30 -15.65 -1.53
C TRP A 208 5.17 -16.10 -2.98
N THR A 209 6.15 -16.87 -3.47
CA THR A 209 6.15 -17.51 -4.79
C THR A 209 5.72 -18.97 -4.73
N SER A 210 5.31 -19.47 -3.57
CA SER A 210 4.73 -20.82 -3.44
C SER A 210 3.28 -20.84 -3.96
N PRO A 211 2.70 -22.00 -4.29
CA PRO A 211 1.30 -22.10 -4.71
C PRO A 211 0.31 -22.04 -3.55
N TYR A 212 0.80 -22.01 -2.30
CA TYR A 212 -0.03 -22.21 -1.13
C TYR A 212 -0.82 -20.97 -0.72
N PRO A 213 -2.01 -21.17 -0.13
CA PRO A 213 -2.77 -20.10 0.48
C PRO A 213 -2.11 -19.57 1.75
N TYR A 214 -2.38 -18.32 2.11
CA TYR A 214 -1.73 -17.68 3.26
C TYR A 214 -2.16 -18.25 4.61
N TRP A 215 -3.28 -18.97 4.69
CA TRP A 215 -3.64 -19.67 5.93
C TRP A 215 -2.72 -20.86 6.26
N ASP A 216 -1.94 -21.38 5.31
CA ASP A 216 -0.96 -22.44 5.56
C ASP A 216 0.42 -21.88 5.95
N MET A 217 0.58 -20.56 5.98
CA MET A 217 1.86 -19.88 6.25
C MET A 217 2.49 -20.32 7.57
N LYS A 218 1.68 -20.52 8.62
CA LYS A 218 2.17 -20.97 9.93
C LYS A 218 2.90 -22.32 9.86
N ASN A 219 2.42 -23.23 9.01
CA ASN A 219 2.97 -24.59 8.90
C ASN A 219 4.09 -24.66 7.86
N LEU A 220 3.95 -23.94 6.75
CA LEU A 220 4.83 -24.05 5.59
C LEU A 220 5.96 -23.01 5.59
N ALA A 221 5.79 -21.89 6.28
CA ALA A 221 6.81 -20.86 6.45
C ALA A 221 6.81 -20.28 7.89
N PRO A 222 7.09 -21.10 8.92
CA PRO A 222 7.08 -20.63 10.31
C PRO A 222 7.95 -19.39 10.58
N PRO A 223 9.17 -19.25 10.02
CA PRO A 223 9.98 -18.04 10.22
C PRO A 223 9.30 -16.78 9.71
N LEU A 224 8.64 -16.86 8.55
CA LEU A 224 7.87 -15.76 7.98
C LEU A 224 6.63 -15.44 8.82
N TYR A 225 5.89 -16.48 9.22
CA TYR A 225 4.70 -16.31 10.05
C TYR A 225 5.00 -15.60 11.37
N GLU A 226 6.01 -16.06 12.10
CA GLU A 226 6.43 -15.42 13.37
C GLU A 226 6.95 -14.01 13.15
N ASN A 227 7.59 -13.75 12.01
CA ASN A 227 8.04 -12.42 11.64
C ASN A 227 6.86 -11.46 11.39
N LEU A 228 5.81 -11.88 10.68
CA LEU A 228 4.62 -11.06 10.44
C LEU A 228 3.71 -10.94 11.66
N ARG A 229 3.72 -11.94 12.55
CA ARG A 229 2.99 -11.91 13.82
C ARG A 229 3.46 -10.80 14.75
N SER A 230 4.71 -10.35 14.60
CA SER A 230 5.26 -9.22 15.35
C SER A 230 4.90 -7.86 14.74
N SER A 231 4.08 -7.81 13.69
CA SER A 231 3.69 -6.57 13.01
C SER A 231 2.38 -6.05 13.58
N ASP A 232 2.30 -4.75 13.82
CA ASP A 232 1.11 -4.07 14.29
C ASP A 232 0.08 -3.88 13.16
N LEU A 233 0.51 -3.93 11.90
CA LEU A 233 -0.35 -3.99 10.73
C LEU A 233 0.38 -4.64 9.55
N VAL A 234 -0.29 -5.51 8.81
CA VAL A 234 0.21 -6.05 7.55
C VAL A 234 -0.72 -5.65 6.40
N ILE A 235 -0.19 -4.87 5.46
CA ILE A 235 -0.90 -4.38 4.28
C ILE A 235 -0.59 -5.28 3.08
N PHE A 236 -1.60 -5.94 2.52
CA PHE A 236 -1.49 -6.77 1.33
C PHE A 236 -1.97 -6.01 0.11
N LYS A 237 -1.07 -5.76 -0.85
CA LYS A 237 -1.40 -5.05 -2.09
C LYS A 237 -1.88 -6.01 -3.18
N GLY A 238 -2.86 -5.58 -3.98
CA GLY A 238 -3.15 -6.19 -5.26
C GLY A 238 -3.98 -7.48 -5.22
N ASP A 239 -4.29 -7.97 -6.42
CA ASP A 239 -5.25 -9.06 -6.62
C ASP A 239 -4.68 -10.43 -6.25
N LEU A 240 -3.40 -10.70 -6.57
CA LEU A 240 -2.79 -11.99 -6.26
C LEU A 240 -2.70 -12.24 -4.75
N ASN A 241 -2.32 -11.21 -3.98
CA ASN A 241 -2.30 -11.32 -2.52
C ASN A 241 -3.70 -11.56 -1.95
N TYR A 242 -4.73 -10.89 -2.46
CA TYR A 242 -6.12 -11.13 -2.04
C TYR A 242 -6.59 -12.55 -2.37
N ARG A 243 -6.26 -13.06 -3.56
CA ARG A 243 -6.53 -14.44 -3.95
C ARG A 243 -5.85 -15.43 -3.01
N LYS A 244 -4.60 -15.18 -2.58
CA LYS A 244 -3.92 -16.05 -1.60
C LYS A 244 -4.44 -15.92 -0.16
N LEU A 245 -4.94 -14.75 0.24
CA LEU A 245 -5.62 -14.54 1.54
C LEU A 245 -6.94 -15.33 1.61
N THR A 246 -7.68 -15.36 0.50
CA THR A 246 -9.00 -16.00 0.39
C THR A 246 -8.95 -17.38 -0.28
N SER A 247 -7.76 -17.83 -0.65
CA SER A 247 -7.41 -19.08 -1.34
C SER A 247 -8.12 -19.31 -2.67
N ASP A 248 -8.48 -18.23 -3.35
CA ASP A 248 -9.11 -18.27 -4.69
C ASP A 248 -10.36 -19.16 -4.74
N ILE A 249 -11.02 -19.34 -3.59
CA ILE A 249 -12.23 -20.16 -3.46
C ILE A 249 -13.43 -19.34 -3.97
N LYS A 250 -14.41 -20.04 -4.56
CA LYS A 250 -15.71 -19.47 -4.96
C LYS A 250 -16.61 -19.22 -3.74
N TRP A 251 -16.20 -18.29 -2.88
CA TRP A 251 -16.98 -17.85 -1.73
C TRP A 251 -18.25 -17.12 -2.17
N PRO A 252 -19.35 -17.23 -1.42
CA PRO A 252 -20.41 -16.21 -1.48
C PRO A 252 -19.81 -14.81 -1.24
N PRO A 253 -20.13 -13.78 -2.05
CA PRO A 253 -19.52 -12.44 -1.89
C PRO A 253 -19.71 -11.79 -0.52
N TRP A 254 -20.76 -12.18 0.21
CA TRP A 254 -21.07 -11.70 1.55
C TRP A 254 -20.42 -12.52 2.68
N THR A 255 -19.55 -13.48 2.35
CA THR A 255 -18.76 -14.20 3.36
C THR A 255 -17.91 -13.20 4.14
N PRO A 256 -17.88 -13.22 5.48
CA PRO A 256 -17.02 -12.34 6.25
C PRO A 256 -15.54 -12.52 5.89
N PHE A 257 -14.79 -11.41 5.76
CA PHE A 257 -13.36 -11.47 5.41
C PHE A 257 -12.57 -12.34 6.41
N ALA A 258 -12.83 -12.21 7.71
CA ALA A 258 -12.19 -13.03 8.75
C ALA A 258 -12.44 -14.54 8.57
N GLU A 259 -13.61 -14.95 8.08
CA GLU A 259 -13.89 -16.37 7.81
C GLU A 259 -13.05 -16.90 6.64
N SER A 260 -12.90 -16.08 5.59
CA SER A 260 -12.11 -16.44 4.41
C SER A 260 -10.62 -16.61 4.71
N LEU A 261 -10.10 -15.95 5.75
CA LEU A 261 -8.69 -16.04 6.18
C LEU A 261 -8.35 -17.35 6.90
N ARG A 262 -9.35 -18.13 7.33
CA ARG A 262 -9.17 -19.42 8.03
C ARG A 262 -8.15 -19.30 9.18
N ALA A 263 -7.11 -20.13 9.19
CA ALA A 263 -6.10 -20.17 10.25
C ALA A 263 -5.25 -18.89 10.35
N LEU A 264 -5.26 -18.02 9.34
CA LEU A 264 -4.58 -16.73 9.40
C LEU A 264 -5.39 -15.69 10.19
N ALA A 265 -6.71 -15.87 10.31
CA ALA A 265 -7.59 -14.95 11.01
C ALA A 265 -7.13 -14.73 12.46
N GLY A 266 -6.96 -13.46 12.86
CA GLY A 266 -6.52 -13.10 14.21
C GLY A 266 -5.04 -13.35 14.50
N SER A 267 -4.22 -13.74 13.52
CA SER A 267 -2.77 -13.90 13.71
C SER A 267 -2.05 -12.57 13.89
N PHE A 268 -2.47 -11.56 13.12
CA PHE A 268 -2.00 -10.17 13.15
C PHE A 268 -3.04 -9.28 12.44
N PRO A 269 -3.05 -7.95 12.64
CA PRO A 269 -3.96 -7.05 11.92
C PRO A 269 -3.65 -7.03 10.42
N ILE A 270 -4.68 -7.19 9.58
CA ILE A 270 -4.56 -7.31 8.13
C ILE A 270 -5.39 -6.23 7.45
N LEU A 271 -4.78 -5.52 6.51
CA LEU A 271 -5.46 -4.63 5.56
C LEU A 271 -5.17 -5.12 4.14
N SER A 272 -6.19 -5.31 3.32
CA SER A 272 -6.00 -5.64 1.90
C SER A 272 -6.43 -4.47 1.02
N LEU A 273 -5.52 -4.00 0.18
CA LEU A 273 -5.76 -2.95 -0.80
C LEU A 273 -5.77 -3.58 -2.20
N ARG A 274 -6.97 -3.89 -2.69
CA ARG A 274 -7.16 -4.72 -3.88
C ARG A 274 -8.12 -4.07 -4.88
N THR A 275 -7.65 -3.88 -6.11
CA THR A 275 -8.53 -3.72 -7.26
C THR A 275 -9.02 -5.10 -7.73
N ASN A 276 -10.32 -5.22 -7.98
CA ASN A 276 -10.96 -6.47 -8.39
C ASN A 276 -10.52 -6.93 -9.79
N LYS A 277 -9.63 -7.93 -9.88
CA LYS A 277 -9.14 -8.51 -11.14
C LYS A 277 -9.35 -10.03 -11.22
N SER A 278 -10.16 -10.60 -10.32
CA SER A 278 -10.47 -12.03 -10.27
C SER A 278 -11.82 -12.31 -9.60
N TYR A 279 -12.41 -13.46 -9.92
CA TYR A 279 -13.77 -13.83 -9.47
C TYR A 279 -13.97 -13.87 -7.95
N VAL A 280 -12.92 -14.17 -7.17
CA VAL A 280 -13.04 -14.25 -5.72
C VAL A 280 -13.32 -12.88 -5.12
N VAL A 281 -14.37 -12.79 -4.31
CA VAL A 281 -14.76 -11.59 -3.56
C VAL A 281 -15.41 -12.06 -2.26
N VAL A 282 -15.10 -11.40 -1.16
CA VAL A 282 -15.72 -11.58 0.16
C VAL A 282 -15.94 -10.23 0.84
N GLY A 283 -16.80 -10.18 1.86
CA GLY A 283 -17.07 -8.99 2.65
C GLY A 283 -17.92 -7.91 1.98
N VAL A 284 -18.55 -8.21 0.84
CA VAL A 284 -19.48 -7.30 0.13
C VAL A 284 -20.91 -7.56 0.60
N ASP A 285 -21.68 -6.50 0.84
CA ASP A 285 -23.09 -6.65 1.23
C ASP A 285 -23.88 -7.49 0.21
N ARG A 286 -24.77 -8.35 0.70
CA ARG A 286 -25.53 -9.29 -0.14
C ARG A 286 -26.41 -8.57 -1.15
N THR A 287 -26.98 -7.42 -0.77
CA THR A 287 -27.83 -6.61 -1.64
C THR A 287 -27.01 -5.99 -2.75
N VAL A 288 -25.87 -5.37 -2.39
CA VAL A 288 -24.93 -4.76 -3.35
C VAL A 288 -24.42 -5.79 -4.35
N ALA A 289 -24.01 -6.98 -3.88
CA ALA A 289 -23.57 -8.05 -4.76
C ALA A 289 -24.67 -8.50 -5.73
N GLY A 290 -25.91 -8.64 -5.26
CA GLY A 290 -27.06 -8.99 -6.10
C GLY A 290 -27.40 -7.93 -7.15
N GLU A 291 -27.31 -6.65 -6.79
CA GLU A 291 -27.52 -5.53 -7.72
C GLU A 291 -26.44 -5.49 -8.82
N LEU A 292 -25.18 -5.70 -8.45
CA LEU A 292 -24.06 -5.76 -9.38
C LEU A 292 -24.16 -6.96 -10.33
N ASP A 293 -24.58 -8.12 -9.81
CA ASP A 293 -24.84 -9.32 -10.59
C ASP A 293 -25.93 -9.09 -11.63
N ALA A 294 -27.04 -8.47 -11.23
CA ALA A 294 -28.13 -8.14 -12.14
C ALA A 294 -27.72 -7.11 -13.21
N ARG A 295 -26.90 -6.12 -12.85
CA ARG A 295 -26.51 -5.02 -13.74
C ARG A 295 -25.38 -5.38 -14.71
N THR A 296 -24.40 -6.14 -14.25
CA THR A 296 -23.12 -6.34 -14.98
C THR A 296 -22.72 -7.80 -15.15
N GLY A 297 -23.56 -8.74 -14.72
CA GLY A 297 -23.19 -10.15 -14.62
C GLY A 297 -22.02 -10.33 -13.67
N ASP A 298 -21.01 -11.11 -14.08
CA ASP A 298 -19.82 -11.34 -13.25
C ASP A 298 -18.69 -10.32 -13.46
N THR A 299 -18.84 -9.39 -14.41
CA THR A 299 -17.73 -8.54 -14.87
C THR A 299 -17.20 -7.59 -13.79
N TRP A 300 -18.03 -7.22 -12.81
CA TRP A 300 -17.63 -6.39 -11.68
C TRP A 300 -16.57 -7.03 -10.78
N ARG A 301 -16.42 -8.36 -10.84
CA ARG A 301 -15.45 -9.11 -10.05
C ARG A 301 -14.04 -9.07 -10.65
N PHE A 302 -13.91 -8.95 -11.98
CA PHE A 302 -12.61 -9.14 -12.65
C PHE A 302 -12.24 -8.07 -13.67
N SER A 303 -13.09 -7.08 -13.93
CA SER A 303 -12.80 -6.05 -14.95
C SER A 303 -11.60 -5.17 -14.61
N GLY A 304 -11.17 -5.11 -13.35
CA GLY A 304 -10.14 -4.17 -12.88
C GLY A 304 -10.58 -2.71 -12.96
N ARG A 305 -11.86 -2.46 -13.28
CA ARG A 305 -12.42 -1.13 -13.51
C ARG A 305 -13.41 -0.75 -12.42
N GLN A 306 -13.55 0.55 -12.26
CA GLN A 306 -14.62 1.21 -11.54
C GLN A 306 -15.97 0.79 -12.13
N VAL A 307 -16.82 0.11 -11.36
CA VAL A 307 -18.14 -0.34 -11.81
C VAL A 307 -19.18 0.64 -11.29
N LYS A 308 -19.78 1.42 -12.20
CA LYS A 308 -20.96 2.25 -11.90
C LYS A 308 -22.23 1.41 -11.83
#